data_AF-A0A3N5QJD9-F1
#
_entry.id   AF-A0A3N5QJD9-F1
#
_cell.length_a   1.000
_cell.length_b   1.000
_cell.length_c   1.000
_cell.angle_alpha   90.00
_cell.angle_beta   90.00
_cell.angle_gamma   90.00
#
_symmetry.space_group_name_H-M   'P 1'
#
loop_
_entity.id
_entity.type
_entity.pdbx_description
1 polymer ?
#
loop_
_entity_poly.entity_id
_entity_poly.type
_entity_poly.pdbx_seq_one_letter_code
_entity_poly.pdbx_strand_id
1 'polypeptide(L)'
;MAAILDIRWLAELVNDFDWAWPICEMLHFIGMALLIGTVGWLDLRSLGLGKSVPIAALERLIPIGILGFCLNLGTGLIFVTGNIAGGPMAYIGNLAFQIKMLLILIAGINLVAYYFTGIARAAAG
;
A
#
# COMPACT_ATOMS: atom_id res chain seq x y z
N MET A 1 17.33 7.30 18.87
CA MET A 1 16.10 7.29 18.04
C MET A 1 16.28 6.62 16.67
N ALA A 2 17.35 5.85 16.43
CA ALA A 2 17.58 5.08 15.19
C ALA A 2 17.39 3.55 15.36
N ALA A 3 17.41 3.05 16.60
CA ALA A 3 17.45 1.61 16.88
C ALA A 3 16.16 0.83 16.57
N ILE A 4 15.00 1.49 16.44
CA ILE A 4 13.72 0.82 16.16
C ILE A 4 13.58 0.47 14.67
N LEU A 5 14.28 1.17 13.79
CA LEU A 5 14.21 0.96 12.34
C LEU A 5 15.43 0.20 11.79
N ASP A 6 16.48 0.03 12.60
CA ASP A 6 17.67 -0.74 12.24
C ASP A 6 17.41 -2.24 12.43
N ILE A 7 16.67 -2.82 11.50
CA ILE A 7 16.40 -4.26 11.48
C ILE A 7 17.56 -4.95 10.77
N ARG A 8 18.64 -5.19 11.52
CA ARG A 8 19.91 -5.74 11.00
C ARG A 8 19.75 -6.99 10.13
N TRP A 9 18.90 -7.93 10.52
CA TRP A 9 18.71 -9.17 9.75
C TRP A 9 18.00 -8.94 8.39
N LEU A 10 17.17 -7.89 8.27
CA LEU A 10 16.58 -7.52 6.98
C LEU A 10 17.61 -6.83 6.09
N ALA A 11 18.45 -5.97 6.68
CA ALA A 11 19.54 -5.37 5.97
C ALA A 11 20.51 -6.44 5.47
N GLU A 12 20.93 -7.39 6.31
CA GLU A 12 21.77 -8.54 5.93
C GLU A 12 21.13 -9.36 4.81
N LEU A 13 19.84 -9.71 4.90
CA LEU A 13 19.14 -10.43 3.82
C LEU A 13 19.17 -9.67 2.48
N VAL A 14 19.01 -8.36 2.50
CA VAL A 14 19.05 -7.54 1.27
C VAL A 14 20.48 -7.38 0.74
N ASN A 15 21.47 -7.33 1.62
CA ASN A 15 22.89 -7.19 1.24
C ASN A 15 23.51 -8.49 0.74
N ASP A 16 23.16 -9.62 1.36
CA ASP A 16 23.76 -10.93 1.08
C ASP A 16 23.16 -11.58 -0.18
N PHE A 17 21.98 -11.12 -0.61
CA PHE A 17 21.26 -11.68 -1.75
C PHE A 17 20.89 -10.59 -2.77
N ASP A 18 21.64 -10.52 -3.87
CA ASP A 18 21.42 -9.55 -4.97
C ASP A 18 20.00 -9.58 -5.56
N TRP A 19 19.30 -10.72 -5.45
CA TRP A 19 17.93 -10.88 -5.96
C TRP A 19 16.85 -10.38 -4.98
N ALA A 20 17.18 -10.18 -3.71
CA ALA A 20 16.19 -9.82 -2.68
C ALA A 20 15.55 -8.46 -2.98
N TRP A 21 16.36 -7.47 -3.37
CA TRP A 21 15.87 -6.15 -3.72
C TRP A 21 14.98 -6.16 -4.97
N PRO A 22 15.40 -6.72 -6.13
CA PRO A 22 14.53 -6.87 -7.30
C PRO A 22 13.21 -7.59 -7.02
N ILE A 23 13.20 -8.66 -6.22
CA ILE A 23 11.96 -9.36 -5.85
C ILE A 23 11.05 -8.46 -5.04
N CYS A 24 11.59 -7.71 -4.07
CA CYS A 24 10.80 -6.75 -3.29
C CYS A 24 10.19 -5.68 -4.20
N GLU A 25 10.95 -5.17 -5.18
CA GLU A 25 10.44 -4.22 -6.17
C GLU A 25 9.30 -4.81 -7.00
N MET A 26 9.49 -6.01 -7.57
CA MET A 26 8.44 -6.69 -8.34
C MET A 26 7.17 -6.89 -7.52
N LEU A 27 7.29 -7.38 -6.28
CA LEU A 27 6.15 -7.59 -5.39
C LEU A 27 5.47 -6.28 -5.01
N HIS A 28 6.21 -5.19 -4.82
CA HIS A 28 5.65 -3.86 -4.56
C HIS A 28 4.87 -3.34 -5.79
N PHE A 29 5.39 -3.50 -7.01
CA PHE A 29 4.64 -3.10 -8.21
C PHE A 29 3.39 -3.95 -8.43
N ILE A 30 3.46 -5.25 -8.18
CA ILE A 30 2.29 -6.14 -8.21
C ILE A 30 1.26 -5.70 -7.17
N GLY A 31 1.69 -5.44 -5.92
CA GLY A 31 0.80 -4.99 -4.86
C GLY A 31 0.13 -3.65 -5.20
N MET A 32 0.87 -2.71 -5.78
CA MET A 32 0.31 -1.44 -6.29
C MET A 32 -0.71 -1.67 -7.41
N ALA A 33 -0.43 -2.54 -8.38
CA ALA A 33 -1.34 -2.84 -9.47
C ALA A 33 -2.65 -3.48 -8.95
N LEU A 34 -2.56 -4.39 -7.98
CA LEU A 34 -3.72 -5.00 -7.34
C LEU A 34 -4.54 -3.95 -6.57
N LEU A 35 -3.89 -3.08 -5.79
CA LEU A 35 -4.57 -2.02 -5.05
C LEU A 35 -5.29 -1.03 -5.97
N ILE A 36 -4.58 -0.50 -6.96
CA ILE A 36 -5.13 0.46 -7.92
C ILE A 36 -6.26 -0.19 -8.74
N GLY A 37 -6.08 -1.43 -9.18
CA GLY A 37 -7.09 -2.14 -9.97
C GLY A 37 -8.36 -2.46 -9.18
N THR A 38 -8.26 -2.76 -7.89
CA THR A 38 -9.42 -3.14 -7.07
C THR A 38 -10.09 -1.93 -6.42
N VAL A 39 -9.37 -1.22 -5.55
CA VAL A 39 -9.90 -0.06 -4.82
C VAL A 39 -10.11 1.12 -5.77
N GLY A 40 -9.16 1.36 -6.68
CA GLY A 40 -9.32 2.45 -7.65
C GLY A 40 -10.55 2.26 -8.54
N TRP A 41 -10.88 1.04 -8.95
CA TRP A 41 -12.10 0.79 -9.71
C TRP A 41 -13.36 0.95 -8.88
N LEU A 42 -13.34 0.54 -7.60
CA LEU A 42 -14.43 0.79 -6.65
C LEU A 42 -14.67 2.30 -6.44
N ASP A 43 -13.61 3.09 -6.32
CA ASP A 43 -13.67 4.54 -6.17
C ASP A 43 -14.23 5.20 -7.44
N LEU A 44 -13.72 4.84 -8.62
CA LEU A 44 -14.25 5.33 -9.90
C LEU A 44 -15.74 4.99 -10.06
N ARG A 45 -16.13 3.77 -9.67
CA ARG A 45 -17.52 3.34 -9.69
C ARG A 45 -18.40 4.14 -8.73
N SER A 46 -17.86 4.51 -7.57
CA SER A 46 -18.54 5.35 -6.57
C SER A 46 -18.66 6.80 -7.04
N LEU A 47 -17.69 7.29 -7.81
CA LEU A 47 -17.74 8.61 -8.47
C LEU A 47 -18.67 8.64 -9.70
N GLY A 48 -19.26 7.51 -10.08
CA GLY A 48 -20.25 7.42 -11.16
C GLY A 48 -19.69 7.07 -12.54
N LEU A 49 -18.41 6.68 -12.64
CA LEU A 49 -17.85 6.08 -13.85
C LEU A 49 -18.18 4.58 -13.88
N GLY A 50 -18.39 3.99 -15.05
CA GLY A 50 -18.60 2.53 -15.17
C GLY A 50 -19.84 1.99 -14.43
N LYS A 51 -20.94 2.76 -14.37
CA LYS A 51 -22.18 2.42 -13.62
C LYS A 51 -22.79 1.05 -13.96
N SER A 52 -22.47 0.51 -15.14
CA SER A 52 -22.88 -0.83 -15.58
C SER A 52 -22.29 -1.97 -14.74
N VAL A 53 -21.18 -1.74 -14.04
CA VAL A 53 -20.56 -2.73 -13.15
C VAL A 53 -21.27 -2.70 -11.79
N PRO A 54 -21.81 -3.84 -11.29
CA PRO A 54 -22.40 -3.90 -9.95
C PRO A 54 -21.34 -3.70 -8.86
N ILE A 55 -21.66 -2.89 -7.84
CA ILE A 55 -20.75 -2.65 -6.70
C ILE A 55 -20.43 -3.96 -5.96
N ALA A 56 -21.41 -4.83 -5.79
CA ALA A 56 -21.22 -6.16 -5.18
C ALA A 56 -20.17 -7.03 -5.90
N ALA A 57 -19.99 -6.86 -7.22
CA ALA A 57 -18.95 -7.58 -7.97
C ALA A 57 -17.54 -7.04 -7.64
N LEU A 58 -17.43 -5.74 -7.34
CA LEU A 58 -16.18 -5.08 -6.96
C LEU A 58 -15.83 -5.32 -5.49
N GLU A 59 -16.83 -5.41 -4.61
CA GLU A 59 -16.61 -5.77 -3.21
C GLU A 59 -15.97 -7.15 -3.05
N ARG A 60 -16.27 -8.09 -3.96
CA ARG A 60 -15.59 -9.40 -4.01
C ARG A 60 -14.08 -9.30 -4.29
N LEU A 61 -13.61 -8.19 -4.86
CA LEU A 61 -12.20 -7.95 -5.14
C LEU A 61 -11.47 -7.27 -3.97
N ILE A 62 -12.19 -6.79 -2.94
CA ILE A 62 -11.59 -6.15 -1.76
C ILE A 62 -10.52 -7.03 -1.09
N PRO A 63 -10.71 -8.35 -0.90
CA PRO A 63 -9.66 -9.20 -0.33
C PRO A 63 -8.36 -9.21 -1.14
N ILE A 64 -8.46 -9.09 -2.47
CA ILE A 64 -7.30 -8.99 -3.36
C ILE A 64 -6.60 -7.63 -3.20
N GLY A 65 -7.39 -6.55 -3.04
CA GLY A 65 -6.86 -5.23 -2.69
C GLY A 65 -6.12 -5.23 -1.35
N ILE A 66 -6.65 -5.91 -0.33
CA ILE A 66 -6.00 -6.08 0.97
C ILE A 66 -4.68 -6.84 0.82
N LEU A 67 -4.66 -7.92 0.04
CA LEU A 67 -3.43 -8.64 -0.27
C LEU A 67 -2.39 -7.72 -0.93
N GLY A 68 -2.80 -6.92 -1.91
CA GLY A 68 -1.94 -5.93 -2.56
C GLY A 68 -1.38 -4.89 -1.60
N PHE A 69 -2.20 -4.44 -0.64
CA PHE A 69 -1.76 -3.55 0.43
C PHE A 69 -0.74 -4.22 1.36
N CYS A 70 -0.98 -5.46 1.79
CA CYS A 70 -0.05 -6.20 2.63
C CYS A 70 1.30 -6.42 1.94
N LEU A 71 1.30 -6.73 0.64
CA LEU A 71 2.52 -6.83 -0.16
C LEU A 71 3.29 -5.51 -0.19
N ASN A 72 2.60 -4.40 -0.47
CA ASN A 72 3.21 -3.07 -0.50
C ASN A 72 3.74 -2.63 0.87
N LEU A 73 3.00 -2.93 1.93
CA LEU A 73 3.40 -2.60 3.29
C LEU A 73 4.66 -3.39 3.67
N GLY A 74 4.67 -4.70 3.47
CA GLY A 74 5.81 -5.55 3.80
C GLY A 74 7.07 -5.16 3.03
N THR A 75 6.96 -5.05 1.71
CA THR A 75 8.10 -4.64 0.85
C THR A 75 8.53 -3.19 1.09
N GLY A 76 7.58 -2.28 1.38
CA GLY A 76 7.89 -0.90 1.73
C GLY A 76 8.65 -0.77 3.06
N LEU A 77 8.33 -1.61 4.05
CA LEU A 77 9.09 -1.70 5.29
C LEU A 77 10.52 -2.20 5.02
N ILE A 78 10.69 -3.18 4.13
CA ILE A 78 12.01 -3.66 3.70
C ILE A 78 12.79 -2.53 3.01
N PHE A 79 12.16 -1.73 2.15
CA PHE A 79 12.85 -0.58 1.53
C PHE A 79 13.30 0.45 2.55
N VAL A 80 12.50 0.75 3.57
CA VAL A 80 12.90 1.75 4.58
C VAL A 80 13.98 1.21 5.51
N THR A 81 13.86 -0.04 5.95
CA THR A 81 14.74 -0.62 6.98
C THR A 81 16.01 -1.26 6.41
N GLY A 82 15.93 -1.83 5.21
CA GLY A 82 17.03 -2.47 4.49
C GLY A 82 17.77 -1.54 3.51
N ASN A 83 17.47 -0.23 3.47
CA ASN A 83 18.18 0.68 2.56
C ASN A 83 19.67 0.81 2.92
N ILE A 84 20.51 0.33 2.00
CA ILE A 84 21.97 0.29 2.13
C ILE A 84 22.60 1.66 1.81
N ALA A 85 22.00 2.46 0.94
CA ALA A 85 22.58 3.69 0.38
C ALA A 85 22.49 4.92 1.31
N GLY A 86 21.78 4.82 2.44
CA GLY A 86 21.72 5.90 3.43
C GLY A 86 20.90 5.58 4.67
N GLY A 87 20.60 4.30 4.91
CA GLY A 87 19.77 3.84 6.01
C GLY A 87 18.32 4.35 5.93
N PRO A 88 17.54 4.17 7.01
CA PRO A 88 16.16 4.64 7.10
C PRO A 88 16.01 6.16 6.88
N MET A 89 17.06 6.93 7.20
CA MET A 89 17.05 8.38 7.09
C MET A 89 17.02 8.88 5.64
N ALA A 90 17.52 8.11 4.67
CA ALA A 90 17.45 8.48 3.26
C ALA A 90 16.00 8.56 2.75
N TYR A 91 15.12 7.67 3.24
CA TYR A 91 13.70 7.71 2.91
C TYR A 91 12.93 8.70 3.79
N ILE A 92 13.19 8.72 5.10
CA ILE A 92 12.46 9.60 6.03
C ILE A 92 12.75 11.08 5.75
N GLY A 93 13.97 11.42 5.33
CA GLY A 93 14.34 12.78 4.94
C GLY A 93 13.79 13.21 3.58
N ASN A 94 13.23 12.30 2.79
CA ASN A 94 12.72 12.60 1.46
C ASN A 94 11.28 13.12 1.53
N LEU A 95 11.06 14.36 1.09
CA LEU A 95 9.74 14.99 1.07
C LEU A 95 8.70 14.18 0.28
N ALA A 96 9.09 13.56 -0.84
CA ALA A 96 8.17 12.75 -1.63
C ALA A 96 7.67 11.51 -0.86
N PHE A 97 8.54 10.90 -0.05
CA PHE A 97 8.16 9.79 0.83
C PHE A 97 7.22 10.28 1.94
N GLN A 98 7.51 11.42 2.56
CA GLN A 98 6.63 12.01 3.58
C GLN A 98 5.24 12.32 3.05
N ILE A 99 5.14 12.91 1.85
CA ILE A 99 3.86 13.16 1.17
C ILE A 99 3.14 11.83 0.90
N LYS A 100 3.85 10.81 0.39
CA LYS A 100 3.29 9.48 0.17
C LYS A 100 2.69 8.91 1.46
N MET A 101 3.41 8.99 2.58
CA MET A 101 2.92 8.49 3.88
C MET A 101 1.71 9.26 4.39
N LEU A 102 1.68 10.59 4.20
CA LEU A 102 0.51 11.42 4.54
C LEU A 102 -0.71 11.01 3.71
N LEU A 103 -0.54 10.78 2.40
CA LEU A 103 -1.63 10.34 1.53
C LEU A 103 -2.16 8.96 1.93
N ILE A 104 -1.27 8.02 2.31
CA ILE A 104 -1.68 6.70 2.82
C ILE A 104 -2.49 6.85 4.12
N LEU A 105 -2.08 7.73 5.03
CA LEU A 105 -2.82 8.01 6.26
C LEU A 105 -4.21 8.59 5.96
N ILE A 106 -4.29 9.57 5.07
CA ILE A 106 -5.57 10.15 4.63
C ILE A 106 -6.46 9.07 4.00
N ALA A 107 -5.91 8.20 3.15
CA ALA A 107 -6.65 7.10 2.56
C ALA A 107 -7.19 6.12 3.61
N GLY A 108 -6.39 5.80 4.63
CA GLY A 108 -6.82 4.97 5.75
C GLY A 108 -7.96 5.60 6.56
N ILE A 109 -7.86 6.90 6.86
CA ILE A 109 -8.93 7.65 7.52
C ILE A 109 -10.20 7.67 6.66
N ASN A 110 -10.06 7.89 5.35
CA ASN A 110 -11.17 7.87 4.40
C ASN A 110 -11.88 6.51 4.38
N LEU A 111 -11.11 5.41 4.36
CA LEU A 111 -11.65 4.05 4.41
C LEU A 111 -12.43 3.80 5.72
N VAL A 112 -11.86 4.18 6.85
CA VAL A 112 -12.54 4.08 8.16
C VAL A 112 -13.83 4.90 8.14
N ALA A 113 -13.79 6.16 7.72
CA ALA A 113 -14.96 7.02 7.62
C ALA A 113 -16.04 6.42 6.69
N TYR A 114 -15.66 5.83 5.55
CA TYR A 114 -16.57 5.21 4.60
C TYR A 114 -17.39 4.06 5.22
N TYR A 115 -16.75 3.20 6.01
CA TYR A 115 -17.43 2.11 6.73
C TYR A 115 -18.24 2.61 7.93
N PHE A 116 -17.73 3.59 8.70
CA PHE A 116 -18.42 4.11 9.88
C PHE A 116 -19.66 4.97 9.57
N THR A 117 -19.59 5.78 8.51
CA THR A 117 -20.72 6.66 8.11
C THR A 117 -21.87 5.89 7.45
N GLY A 118 -21.68 4.61 7.16
CA GLY A 118 -22.70 3.78 6.52
C GLY A 118 -22.91 4.08 5.04
N ILE A 119 -22.05 4.90 4.42
CA ILE A 119 -22.03 5.10 2.96
C ILE A 119 -21.83 3.75 2.26
N ALA A 120 -20.98 2.89 2.83
CA ALA A 120 -20.83 1.49 2.38
C ALA A 120 -22.17 0.75 2.32
N ARG A 121 -23.04 0.91 3.33
CA ARG A 121 -24.37 0.26 3.36
C ARG A 121 -25.33 0.87 2.36
N ALA A 122 -25.26 2.18 2.14
CA ALA A 122 -26.08 2.87 1.14
C ALA A 122 -25.64 2.57 -0.31
N ALA A 123 -24.36 2.22 -0.52
CA ALA A 123 -23.82 1.82 -1.81
C ALA A 123 -24.09 0.34 -2.16
N ALA A 124 -24.37 -0.49 -1.15
CA ALA A 124 -24.66 -1.92 -1.30
C ALA A 124 -26.16 -2.26 -1.47
N GLY A 125 -27.06 -1.28 -1.31
CA GLY A 125 -28.51 -1.39 -1.53
C GLY A 125 -28.95 -0.72 -2.83
#